data_AF-A0A089NY15-F1
#
_entry.id   AF-A0A089NY15-F1
#
_cell.length_a   1.000
_cell.length_b   1.000
_cell.length_c   1.000
_cell.angle_alpha   90.00
_cell.angle_beta   90.00
_cell.angle_gamma   90.00
#
_symmetry.space_group_name_H-M   'P 1'
#
loop_
_entity.id
_entity.type
_entity.pdbx_description
1 polymer ?
#
loop_
_entity_poly.entity_id
_entity_poly.type
_entity_poly.pdbx_seq_one_letter_code
_entity_poly.pdbx_strand_id
1 'polypeptide(L)'
;MLGGMMGQGPAAGWVVHFMIGSVVWGTLFAVLYPAIPGGSAWIKGALFGIAAWLLMMVMIMPMAGQGLFGMRLGPMAPMMTAVLHVVFGVILGIVYAKLGAHRLDTLIDGRPA
;
A
#
# COMPACT_ATOMS: atom_id res chain seq x y z
N MET A 1 0.16 15.52 6.74
CA MET A 1 1.35 15.11 7.54
C MET A 1 2.63 15.15 6.72
N LEU A 2 2.74 14.43 5.60
CA LEU A 2 3.99 14.36 4.81
C LEU A 2 4.52 15.74 4.35
N GLY A 3 3.67 16.63 3.85
CA GLY A 3 4.09 18.00 3.48
C GLY A 3 4.70 18.76 4.65
N GLY A 4 4.05 18.73 5.82
CA GLY A 4 4.58 19.35 7.05
C GLY A 4 5.90 18.73 7.53
N MET A 5 6.10 17.43 7.35
CA MET A 5 7.38 16.76 7.68
C MET A 5 8.51 17.17 6.73
N MET A 6 8.20 17.54 5.49
CA MET A 6 9.17 17.97 4.47
C MET A 6 9.35 19.49 4.41
N GLY A 7 8.67 20.26 5.27
CA GLY A 7 8.65 21.72 5.21
C GLY A 7 7.96 22.29 3.95
N GLN A 8 7.13 21.50 3.29
CA GLN A 8 6.47 21.84 2.02
C GLN A 8 4.94 21.97 2.20
N GLY A 9 4.31 22.62 1.23
CA GLY A 9 2.85 22.80 1.20
C GLY A 9 2.08 21.47 1.10
N PRO A 10 0.77 21.47 1.42
CA PRO A 10 -0.07 20.26 1.40
C PRO A 10 -0.05 19.50 0.06
N ALA A 11 0.06 20.21 -1.06
CA ALA A 11 0.13 19.62 -2.40
C ALA A 11 1.33 18.68 -2.57
N ALA A 12 2.52 19.09 -2.12
CA ALA A 12 3.71 18.24 -2.18
C ALA A 12 3.54 16.98 -1.32
N GLY A 13 2.93 17.11 -0.14
CA GLY A 13 2.60 15.98 0.71
C GLY A 13 1.70 14.95 0.02
N TRP A 14 0.70 15.40 -0.75
CA TRP A 14 -0.16 14.53 -1.54
C TRP A 14 0.59 13.85 -2.68
N VAL A 15 1.41 14.60 -3.44
CA VAL A 15 2.23 14.02 -4.53
C VAL A 15 3.12 12.90 -4.01
N VAL A 16 3.84 13.15 -2.90
CA VAL A 16 4.70 12.14 -2.28
C VAL A 16 3.89 10.95 -1.77
N HIS A 17 2.73 11.19 -1.14
CA HIS A 17 1.86 10.11 -0.66
C HIS A 17 1.39 9.20 -1.81
N PHE A 18 0.97 9.80 -2.92
CA PHE A 18 0.57 9.06 -4.12
C PHE A 18 1.74 8.27 -4.70
N MET A 19 2.93 8.87 -4.83
CA MET A 19 4.13 8.19 -5.35
C MET A 19 4.53 6.99 -4.50
N ILE A 20 4.48 7.12 -3.18
CA ILE A 20 4.74 6.01 -2.26
C ILE A 20 3.68 4.92 -2.43
N GLY A 21 2.40 5.30 -2.45
CA GLY A 21 1.26 4.38 -2.63
C GLY A 21 1.30 3.59 -3.93
N SER A 22 1.50 4.25 -5.06
CA SER A 22 1.41 3.62 -6.39
C SER A 22 2.72 2.97 -6.82
N VAL A 23 3.84 3.67 -6.69
CA VAL A 23 5.13 3.22 -7.23
C VAL A 23 5.87 2.35 -6.22
N VAL A 24 6.13 2.88 -5.02
CA VAL A 24 6.97 2.16 -4.04
C VAL A 24 6.26 0.91 -3.54
N TRP A 25 5.05 1.06 -3.01
CA TRP A 25 4.27 -0.07 -2.49
C TRP A 25 3.82 -1.03 -3.60
N GLY A 26 3.42 -0.52 -4.76
CA GLY A 26 3.05 -1.37 -5.90
C GLY A 26 4.21 -2.23 -6.40
N THR A 27 5.40 -1.63 -6.54
CA THR A 27 6.62 -2.36 -6.95
C THR A 27 7.03 -3.37 -5.89
N LEU A 28 7.04 -2.97 -4.62
CA LEU A 28 7.38 -3.86 -3.51
C LEU A 28 6.42 -5.05 -3.42
N PHE A 29 5.12 -4.81 -3.62
CA PHE A 29 4.13 -5.87 -3.67
C PHE A 29 4.42 -6.85 -4.81
N ALA A 30 4.69 -6.35 -6.02
CA ALA A 30 5.00 -7.21 -7.18
C ALA A 30 6.24 -8.10 -6.93
N VAL A 31 7.30 -7.54 -6.34
CA VAL A 31 8.52 -8.28 -5.99
C VAL A 31 8.27 -9.33 -4.91
N LEU A 32 7.49 -8.99 -3.88
CA LEU A 32 7.24 -9.88 -2.74
C LEU A 32 6.09 -10.86 -2.98
N TYR A 33 5.26 -10.65 -4.00
CA TYR A 33 4.07 -11.47 -4.29
C TYR A 33 4.28 -12.99 -4.22
N PRO A 34 5.39 -13.56 -4.74
CA PRO A 34 5.64 -15.00 -4.66
C PRO A 34 5.84 -15.49 -3.21
N ALA A 35 6.42 -14.65 -2.35
CA ALA A 35 6.74 -14.98 -0.96
C ALA A 35 5.58 -14.71 0.01
N ILE A 36 4.59 -13.89 -0.37
CA ILE A 36 3.44 -13.60 0.49
C ILE A 36 2.56 -14.86 0.57
N PRO A 37 2.26 -15.36 1.80
CA PRO A 37 1.40 -16.53 1.98
C PRO A 37 -0.04 -16.25 1.55
N GLY A 38 -0.74 -17.29 1.08
CA GLY A 38 -2.15 -17.21 0.68
C GLY A 38 -2.40 -17.73 -0.74
N GLY A 39 -3.56 -18.36 -0.95
CA GLY A 39 -3.94 -18.96 -2.22
C GLY A 39 -4.53 -17.98 -3.24
N SER A 40 -4.95 -16.78 -2.82
CA SER A 40 -5.56 -15.78 -3.69
C SER A 40 -4.83 -14.44 -3.64
N ALA A 41 -4.79 -13.73 -4.78
CA ALA A 41 -4.07 -12.48 -4.89
C ALA A 41 -4.62 -11.36 -3.98
N TRP A 42 -5.94 -11.36 -3.76
CA TRP A 42 -6.59 -10.39 -2.87
C TRP A 42 -6.24 -10.62 -1.39
N ILE A 43 -6.07 -11.89 -0.96
CA ILE A 43 -5.60 -12.23 0.40
C ILE A 43 -4.15 -11.77 0.56
N LYS A 44 -3.29 -12.08 -0.42
CA LYS A 44 -1.89 -11.62 -0.42
C LYS A 44 -1.81 -10.09 -0.33
N GLY A 45 -2.67 -9.40 -1.10
CA GLY A 45 -2.83 -7.96 -1.05
C GLY A 45 -3.26 -7.44 0.32
N ALA A 46 -4.27 -8.02 0.94
CA ALA A 46 -4.74 -7.65 2.27
C ALA A 46 -3.64 -7.81 3.33
N LEU A 47 -2.93 -8.95 3.33
CA LEU A 47 -1.81 -9.20 4.24
C LEU A 47 -0.68 -8.20 4.07
N PHE A 48 -0.34 -7.87 2.83
CA PHE A 48 0.63 -6.83 2.52
C PHE A 48 0.20 -5.45 3.03
N GLY A 49 -1.06 -5.08 2.81
CA GLY A 49 -1.64 -3.83 3.32
C GLY A 49 -1.57 -3.73 4.84
N ILE A 50 -1.90 -4.81 5.55
CA ILE A 50 -1.77 -4.89 7.02
C ILE A 50 -0.31 -4.72 7.46
N ALA A 51 0.63 -5.39 6.79
CA ALA A 51 2.06 -5.26 7.09
C ALA A 51 2.57 -3.82 6.87
N ALA A 52 2.19 -3.20 5.75
CA ALA A 52 2.51 -1.80 5.45
C ALA A 52 1.91 -0.84 6.50
N TRP A 53 0.67 -1.09 6.92
CA TRP A 53 0.03 -0.32 8.00
C TRP A 53 0.78 -0.46 9.32
N LEU A 54 1.14 -1.69 9.72
CA LEU A 54 1.92 -1.94 10.93
C LEU A 54 3.26 -1.20 10.90
N LEU A 55 3.98 -1.25 9.77
CA LEU A 55 5.22 -0.50 9.58
C LEU A 55 4.99 1.00 9.80
N MET A 56 3.95 1.57 9.20
CA MET A 56 3.63 3.00 9.34
C MET A 56 3.27 3.36 10.79
N MET A 57 2.48 2.54 11.46
CA MET A 57 1.99 2.81 12.81
C MET A 57 3.04 2.60 13.91
N VAL A 58 3.94 1.62 13.72
CA VAL A 58 4.96 1.26 14.71
C VAL A 58 6.27 2.01 14.49
N MET A 59 6.61 2.37 13.25
CA MET A 59 7.87 3.06 12.94
C MET A 59 7.66 4.53 12.59
N ILE A 60 6.83 4.81 11.58
CA ILE A 60 6.74 6.17 11.02
C ILE A 60 5.98 7.13 11.94
N MET A 61 4.88 6.69 12.56
CA MET A 61 4.09 7.53 13.49
C MET A 61 4.90 7.97 14.73
N PRO A 62 5.66 7.09 15.41
CA PRO A 62 6.60 7.51 16.46
C PRO A 62 7.66 8.48 15.96
N MET A 63 8.29 8.23 14.81
CA MET A 63 9.28 9.14 14.23
C MET A 63 8.69 10.52 13.88
N ALA A 64 7.41 10.57 13.49
CA ALA A 64 6.66 11.80 13.27
C ALA A 64 6.16 12.46 14.57
N GLY A 65 6.56 11.94 15.74
CA GLY A 65 6.20 12.48 17.05
C GLY A 65 4.74 12.21 17.46
N GLN A 66 4.00 11.36 16.75
CA GLN A 66 2.57 11.09 17.00
C GLN A 66 2.31 9.93 17.97
N GLY A 67 3.37 9.33 18.53
CA GLY A 67 3.30 8.19 19.43
C GLY A 67 3.06 6.86 18.69
N LEU A 68 3.12 5.76 19.43
CA LEU A 68 2.84 4.42 18.90
C LEU A 68 1.41 4.35 18.38
N PHE A 69 1.20 3.79 17.19
CA PHE A 69 -0.10 3.77 16.50
C PHE A 69 -0.72 5.15 16.23
N GLY A 70 0.07 6.23 16.32
CA GLY A 70 -0.45 7.58 16.12
C GLY A 70 -1.45 8.02 17.20
N MET A 71 -1.41 7.44 18.40
CA MET A 71 -2.41 7.67 19.45
C MET A 71 -2.54 9.14 19.89
N ARG A 72 -1.55 10.00 19.63
CA ARG A 72 -1.67 11.45 19.87
C ARG A 72 -2.66 12.14 18.92
N LEU A 73 -2.97 11.52 17.79
CA LEU A 73 -4.02 11.95 16.86
C LEU A 73 -5.42 11.44 17.28
N GLY A 74 -5.49 10.60 18.32
CA GLY A 74 -6.71 9.95 18.79
C GLY A 74 -6.88 8.51 18.30
N PRO A 75 -7.69 7.69 18.99
CA PRO A 75 -7.84 6.26 18.73
C PRO A 75 -8.46 5.93 17.37
N MET A 76 -9.19 6.88 16.78
CA MET A 76 -9.77 6.71 15.44
C MET A 76 -8.72 6.69 14.32
N ALA A 77 -7.56 7.34 14.52
CA ALA A 77 -6.52 7.43 13.51
C ALA A 77 -5.97 6.04 13.09
N PRO A 78 -5.53 5.16 14.01
CA PRO A 78 -5.07 3.82 13.64
C PRO A 78 -6.20 2.96 13.05
N MET A 79 -7.43 3.10 13.54
CA MET A 79 -8.58 2.34 13.02
C MET A 79 -8.89 2.68 11.55
N MET A 80 -9.07 3.97 11.25
CA MET A 80 -9.41 4.42 9.90
C MET A 80 -8.29 4.11 8.90
N THR A 81 -7.05 4.32 9.32
CA THR A 81 -5.90 4.00 8.46
C THR A 81 -5.73 2.50 8.24
N ALA A 82 -6.06 1.65 9.22
CA ALA A 82 -6.04 0.19 9.05
C ALA A 82 -7.04 -0.23 7.97
N VAL A 83 -8.29 0.25 8.05
CA VAL A 83 -9.33 -0.02 7.05
C VAL A 83 -8.86 0.41 5.66
N LEU A 84 -8.33 1.63 5.53
CA LEU A 84 -7.85 2.14 4.25
C LEU A 84 -6.69 1.30 3.67
N HIS A 85 -5.76 0.84 4.49
CA HIS A 85 -4.64 0.00 4.04
C HIS A 85 -5.09 -1.40 3.63
N VAL A 86 -6.05 -1.99 4.34
CA VAL A 86 -6.64 -3.28 3.95
C VAL A 86 -7.34 -3.15 2.60
N VAL A 87 -8.18 -2.12 2.42
CA VAL A 87 -8.88 -1.87 1.15
C VAL A 87 -7.87 -1.64 0.03
N PHE A 88 -6.88 -0.77 0.24
CA PHE A 88 -5.80 -0.54 -0.72
C PHE A 88 -5.09 -1.84 -1.10
N GLY A 89 -4.70 -2.65 -0.11
CA GLY A 89 -4.01 -3.93 -0.33
C GLY A 89 -4.85 -4.92 -1.13
N VAL A 90 -6.13 -5.08 -0.78
CA VAL A 90 -7.07 -5.95 -1.51
C VAL A 90 -7.16 -5.53 -2.99
N ILE A 91 -7.37 -4.23 -3.24
CA ILE A 91 -7.47 -3.70 -4.61
C ILE A 91 -6.15 -3.88 -5.38
N LEU A 92 -5.01 -3.62 -4.72
CA LEU A 92 -3.69 -3.84 -5.31
C LEU A 92 -3.50 -5.30 -5.74
N GLY A 93 -3.86 -6.25 -4.88
CA GLY A 93 -3.77 -7.68 -5.18
C GLY A 93 -4.67 -8.10 -6.34
N ILE A 94 -5.91 -7.60 -6.39
CA ILE A 94 -6.84 -7.87 -7.49
C ILE A 94 -6.31 -7.30 -8.82
N VAL A 95 -5.87 -6.05 -8.82
CA VAL A 95 -5.33 -5.38 -10.01
C VAL A 95 -4.08 -6.10 -10.51
N TYR A 96 -3.16 -6.46 -9.61
CA TYR A 96 -1.96 -7.22 -9.95
C TYR A 96 -2.29 -8.55 -10.63
N ALA A 97 -3.24 -9.31 -10.08
CA ALA A 97 -3.67 -10.58 -10.69
C ALA A 97 -4.30 -10.40 -12.07
N LYS A 98 -5.14 -9.38 -12.26
CA LYS A 98 -5.77 -9.08 -13.55
C LYS A 98 -4.74 -8.68 -14.61
N LEU A 99 -3.77 -7.84 -14.24
CA LEU A 99 -2.69 -7.43 -15.15
C LEU A 99 -1.76 -8.60 -15.50
N GLY A 100 -1.51 -9.51 -14.55
CA GLY A 100 -0.76 -10.73 -14.81
C GLY A 100 -1.50 -11.71 -15.72
N ALA A 101 -2.81 -11.87 -15.53
CA ALA A 101 -3.65 -12.71 -16.39
C ALA A 101 -3.66 -12.18 -17.84
N HIS A 102 -3.76 -10.86 -18.03
CA HIS A 102 -3.71 -10.20 -19.34
C HIS A 102 -2.30 -10.23 -19.99
N ARG A 103 -1.26 -10.67 -19.26
CA ARG A 103 0.06 -10.91 -19.88
C ARG A 103 0.15 -12.32 -20.45
N LEU A 104 -0.55 -13.27 -19.87
CA LEU A 104 -0.48 -14.67 -20.29
C LEU A 104 -1.37 -14.94 -21.51
N ASP A 105 -2.56 -14.35 -21.57
CA ASP A 105 -3.45 -14.43 -22.74
C ASP A 105 -2.81 -13.83 -24.00
N THR A 106 -2.14 -12.67 -23.91
CA THR A 106 -1.46 -12.03 -25.05
C THR A 106 -0.25 -12.83 -25.54
N LEU A 107 0.49 -13.47 -24.64
CA LEU A 107 1.62 -14.34 -25.01
C LEU A 107 1.16 -15.66 -25.66
N ILE A 108 -0.02 -16.18 -25.28
CA ILE A 108 -0.58 -17.44 -25.82
C ILE A 108 -1.35 -17.18 -27.13
N ASP A 109 -2.14 -16.11 -27.20
CA ASP A 109 -3.08 -15.84 -28.31
C ASP A 109 -2.47 -15.04 -29.47
N GLY A 110 -1.26 -14.47 -29.31
CA GLY A 110 -0.57 -13.74 -30.37
C GLY A 110 -1.26 -12.45 -30.86
N ARG A 111 -2.22 -11.92 -30.11
CA ARG A 111 -2.94 -10.67 -30.45
C ARG A 111 -2.11 -9.44 -30.02
N PRO A 112 -1.92 -8.43 -30.89
CA PRO A 112 -1.19 -7.22 -30.51
C PRO A 112 -1.96 -6.43 -29.44
N ALA A 113 -1.20 -5.86 -28.50
CA ALA A 113 -1.70 -5.03 -27.40
C ALA A 113 -2.33 -3.71 -27.87
#